data_AF-A0AAC9LJ12-F1
#
_entry.id   AF-A0AAC9LJ12-F1
#
_cell.length_a   1.000
_cell.length_b   1.000
_cell.length_c   1.000
_cell.angle_alpha   90.00
_cell.angle_beta   90.00
_cell.angle_gamma   90.00
#
_symmetry.space_group_name_H-M   'P 1'
#
loop_
_entity.id
_entity.type
_entity.pdbx_description
1 polymer ?
#
loop_
_entity_poly.entity_id
_entity_poly.type
_entity_poly.pdbx_seq_one_letter_code
_entity_poly.pdbx_strand_id
1 'polypeptide(L)'
;MNKKVTFLAFIVFSFYTIKSISQVGIGTVTPDTSSILDITSTTQGLLTPRMTSTERLSIATPAEGLLVYDTTEGFFYYWDSTTWVRMLGDTATPQPIRDNYKIIKNITDLADELTAGGGSTYLLNTDYLYEINGTITFDYTIDLNGANLVGRDTGEDILVNNSGGPLFSGINGGRIKDLLIDGGGNDVFNITSDASQSIIGYSVIVTNASSLGTLSNFAVAFFEVFQVVNTNNGFNLSNINSLFINKVFWTESNTGTFLSLSGTFQNLQIANGRAAIDSGEYGINVSLDPTIGTSASLTGINFTGDGDRVVPYTSGAYTGYNFTNSWDVDCQGIPQETDNNSIGDYNLSFNTGTGANTFYTGSGIPVKIAGTTTTNNLFRFRAVGNNRLVYEGKRTRYFTVTASISFRGVANNDVLLFYVAKGNNGDVVASPLLETATAREIGGNFDIGAVAVVGTVQLAPGDFVEMWTERDSGSGTSVFIASLNMVIR
;
A
#
# COMPACT_ATOMS: atom_id res chain seq x y z
N MET A 1 -51.35 -98.31 18.23
CA MET A 1 -51.18 -97.01 17.53
C MET A 1 -51.55 -97.19 16.06
N ASN A 2 -52.42 -96.34 15.52
CA ASN A 2 -53.07 -96.55 14.22
C ASN A 2 -52.04 -96.31 13.08
N LYS A 3 -51.73 -97.32 12.26
CA LYS A 3 -50.65 -97.26 11.24
C LYS A 3 -50.75 -96.05 10.29
N LYS A 4 -51.97 -95.51 10.09
CA LYS A 4 -52.23 -94.31 9.28
C LYS A 4 -51.70 -93.01 9.91
N VAL A 5 -51.70 -92.88 11.23
CA VAL A 5 -51.20 -91.68 11.95
C VAL A 5 -49.68 -91.64 11.93
N THR A 6 -49.02 -92.81 12.08
CA THR A 6 -47.56 -92.92 11.99
C THR A 6 -47.06 -92.62 10.58
N PHE A 7 -47.80 -93.03 9.54
CA PHE A 7 -47.45 -92.75 8.15
C PHE A 7 -47.60 -91.25 7.79
N LEU A 8 -48.63 -90.58 8.30
CA LEU A 8 -48.82 -89.14 8.10
C LEU A 8 -47.74 -88.31 8.81
N ALA A 9 -47.36 -88.69 10.04
CA ALA A 9 -46.26 -88.04 10.77
C ALA A 9 -44.91 -88.20 10.04
N PHE A 10 -44.67 -89.35 9.39
CA PHE A 10 -43.48 -89.60 8.59
C PHE A 10 -43.42 -88.74 7.33
N ILE A 11 -44.57 -88.52 6.67
CA ILE A 11 -44.66 -87.61 5.51
C ILE A 11 -44.44 -86.15 5.91
N VAL A 12 -44.98 -85.70 7.05
CA VAL A 12 -44.76 -84.32 7.53
C VAL A 12 -43.29 -84.08 7.91
N PHE A 13 -42.59 -85.08 8.46
CA PHE A 13 -41.16 -84.98 8.74
C PHE A 13 -40.28 -85.02 7.46
N SER A 14 -40.77 -85.65 6.39
CA SER A 14 -40.05 -85.77 5.11
C SER A 14 -39.96 -84.47 4.31
N PHE A 15 -40.75 -83.44 4.63
CA PHE A 15 -40.75 -82.14 3.93
C PHE A 15 -40.06 -81.03 4.72
N TYR A 16 -39.41 -81.33 5.85
CA TYR A 16 -38.64 -80.34 6.62
C TYR A 16 -37.26 -80.11 5.97
N THR A 17 -37.21 -79.29 4.92
CA THR A 17 -35.95 -78.89 4.29
C THR A 17 -35.22 -77.91 5.21
N ILE A 18 -34.18 -78.40 5.89
CA ILE A 18 -33.23 -77.56 6.63
C ILE A 18 -32.42 -76.81 5.56
N LYS A 19 -32.53 -75.48 5.51
CA LYS A 19 -31.63 -74.66 4.70
C LYS A 19 -30.25 -74.69 5.37
N SER A 20 -29.37 -75.58 4.92
CA SER A 20 -27.96 -75.52 5.28
C SER A 20 -27.31 -74.36 4.54
N ILE A 21 -26.81 -73.39 5.30
CA ILE A 21 -26.09 -72.23 4.77
C ILE A 21 -24.64 -72.67 4.51
N SER A 22 -24.13 -72.51 3.29
CA SER A 22 -22.77 -72.93 2.89
C SER A 22 -21.68 -71.88 3.20
N GLN A 23 -21.93 -71.01 4.18
CA GLN A 23 -20.97 -69.99 4.61
C GLN A 23 -19.93 -70.60 5.53
N VAL A 24 -18.68 -70.15 5.40
CA VAL A 24 -17.59 -70.54 6.31
C VAL A 24 -17.51 -69.50 7.40
N GLY A 25 -17.88 -69.87 8.62
CA GLY A 25 -17.62 -69.07 9.82
C GLY A 25 -16.36 -69.54 10.52
N ILE A 26 -15.43 -68.64 10.82
CA ILE A 26 -14.27 -68.88 11.68
C ILE A 26 -14.41 -67.98 12.92
N GLY A 27 -14.64 -68.58 14.08
CA GLY A 27 -14.85 -67.84 15.32
C GLY A 27 -16.26 -67.21 15.47
N THR A 28 -17.18 -67.48 14.54
CA THR A 28 -18.60 -67.12 14.62
C THR A 28 -19.47 -68.30 14.17
N VAL A 29 -20.61 -68.50 14.84
CA VAL A 29 -21.64 -69.50 14.46
C VAL A 29 -22.76 -68.89 13.62
N THR A 30 -22.75 -67.57 13.49
CA THR A 30 -23.68 -66.79 12.67
C THR A 30 -22.86 -65.87 11.76
N PRO A 31 -22.25 -66.39 10.68
CA PRO A 31 -21.59 -65.55 9.69
C PRO A 31 -22.52 -64.47 9.16
N ASP A 32 -21.97 -63.30 8.84
CA ASP A 32 -22.77 -62.24 8.21
C ASP A 32 -23.42 -62.76 6.92
N THR A 33 -24.70 -62.44 6.73
CA THR A 33 -25.50 -62.86 5.57
C THR A 33 -24.93 -62.39 4.23
N SER A 34 -24.11 -61.34 4.18
CA SER A 34 -23.44 -60.87 2.97
C SER A 34 -22.06 -61.48 2.72
N SER A 35 -21.59 -62.41 3.57
CA SER A 35 -20.25 -62.99 3.48
C SER A 35 -20.26 -64.45 3.02
N ILE A 36 -19.25 -64.90 2.27
CA ILE A 36 -19.00 -66.33 2.04
C ILE A 36 -18.05 -66.88 3.12
N LEU A 37 -17.16 -66.03 3.63
CA LEU A 37 -16.24 -66.29 4.74
C LEU A 37 -16.35 -65.13 5.74
N ASP A 38 -16.70 -65.44 6.99
CA ASP A 38 -16.71 -64.49 8.10
C ASP A 38 -15.72 -64.95 9.18
N ILE A 39 -14.81 -64.06 9.58
CA ILE A 39 -13.77 -64.34 10.57
C ILE A 39 -13.94 -63.36 11.73
N THR A 40 -14.36 -63.88 12.88
CA THR A 40 -14.46 -63.11 14.12
C THR A 40 -13.38 -63.57 15.11
N SER A 41 -12.51 -62.66 15.52
CA SER A 41 -11.52 -62.90 16.57
C SER A 41 -11.14 -61.59 17.25
N THR A 42 -10.88 -61.64 18.56
CA THR A 42 -10.39 -60.49 19.34
C THR A 42 -8.87 -60.51 19.55
N THR A 43 -8.20 -61.60 19.17
CA THR A 43 -6.76 -61.80 19.43
C THR A 43 -5.95 -62.22 18.21
N GLN A 44 -6.60 -62.59 17.10
CA GLN A 44 -5.96 -63.08 15.87
C GLN A 44 -6.55 -62.37 14.65
N GLY A 45 -5.77 -62.25 13.58
CA GLY A 45 -6.20 -61.65 12.31
C GLY A 45 -6.09 -62.64 11.14
N LEU A 46 -6.52 -62.20 9.95
CA LEU A 46 -6.33 -62.95 8.71
C LEU A 46 -4.92 -62.72 8.17
N LEU A 47 -4.15 -63.80 8.03
CA LEU A 47 -2.87 -63.76 7.33
C LEU A 47 -3.10 -64.10 5.85
N THR A 48 -3.10 -63.09 4.99
CA THR A 48 -3.18 -63.27 3.52
C THR A 48 -1.88 -63.88 2.98
N PRO A 49 -1.88 -64.44 1.74
CA PRO A 49 -0.65 -64.86 1.09
C PRO A 49 0.42 -63.77 1.13
N ARG A 50 1.60 -64.12 1.64
CA ARG A 50 2.78 -63.24 1.73
C ARG A 50 3.80 -63.67 0.71
N MET A 51 4.26 -62.73 -0.11
CA MET A 51 5.16 -63.00 -1.22
C MET A 51 5.98 -61.77 -1.57
N THR A 52 7.13 -61.93 -2.22
CA THR A 52 7.94 -60.83 -2.75
C THR A 52 7.26 -60.16 -3.93
N SER A 53 7.73 -58.96 -4.33
CA SER A 53 7.21 -58.28 -5.52
C SER A 53 7.38 -59.11 -6.78
N THR A 54 8.50 -59.82 -6.91
CA THR A 54 8.75 -60.72 -8.05
C THR A 54 7.71 -61.84 -8.08
N GLU A 55 7.40 -62.45 -6.94
CA GLU A 55 6.41 -63.52 -6.85
C GLU A 55 4.99 -63.01 -7.12
N ARG A 56 4.60 -61.85 -6.56
CA ARG A 56 3.31 -61.19 -6.85
C ARG A 56 3.13 -60.89 -8.34
N LEU A 57 4.15 -60.31 -8.97
CA LEU A 57 4.14 -59.99 -10.39
C LEU A 57 4.17 -61.25 -11.28
N SER A 58 4.64 -62.38 -10.76
CA SER A 58 4.68 -63.67 -11.47
C SER A 58 3.36 -64.46 -11.44
N ILE A 59 2.34 -64.00 -10.69
CA ILE A 59 1.02 -64.64 -10.68
C ILE A 59 0.41 -64.52 -12.07
N ALA A 60 0.29 -65.66 -12.76
CA ALA A 60 -0.38 -65.73 -14.06
C ALA A 60 -1.90 -65.59 -13.85
N THR A 61 -2.53 -64.68 -14.60
CA THR A 61 -3.98 -64.46 -14.62
C THR A 61 -4.60 -64.30 -13.21
N PRO A 62 -4.18 -63.29 -12.42
CA PRO A 62 -4.75 -63.04 -11.09
C PRO A 62 -6.26 -62.74 -11.21
N ALA A 63 -7.04 -63.25 -10.27
CA ALA A 63 -8.47 -62.94 -10.19
C ALA A 63 -8.69 -61.50 -9.73
N GLU A 64 -9.71 -60.82 -10.26
CA GLU A 64 -10.13 -59.51 -9.75
C GLU A 64 -10.46 -59.61 -8.24
N GLY A 65 -9.93 -58.66 -7.47
CA GLY A 65 -10.05 -58.65 -6.01
C GLY A 65 -9.08 -59.58 -5.27
N LEU A 66 -8.15 -60.27 -5.97
CA LEU A 66 -7.14 -61.10 -5.31
C LEU A 66 -6.25 -60.24 -4.39
N LEU A 67 -6.27 -60.52 -3.09
CA LEU A 67 -5.54 -59.77 -2.07
C LEU A 67 -4.26 -60.53 -1.64
N VAL A 68 -3.13 -59.84 -1.64
CA VAL A 68 -1.83 -60.35 -1.19
C VAL A 68 -1.10 -59.31 -0.34
N TYR A 69 -0.15 -59.76 0.48
CA TYR A 69 0.79 -58.89 1.18
C TYR A 69 2.17 -59.02 0.52
N ASP A 70 2.64 -57.93 -0.08
CA ASP A 70 3.96 -57.87 -0.69
C ASP A 70 5.02 -57.64 0.40
N THR A 71 5.89 -58.62 0.62
CA THR A 71 6.93 -58.57 1.67
C THR A 71 8.15 -57.77 1.26
N THR A 72 8.35 -57.51 -0.04
CA THR A 72 9.45 -56.68 -0.53
C THR A 72 9.11 -55.20 -0.35
N GLU A 73 7.89 -54.81 -0.70
CA GLU A 73 7.43 -53.43 -0.56
C GLU A 73 6.80 -53.14 0.81
N GLY A 74 6.30 -54.16 1.52
CA GLY A 74 5.70 -54.01 2.84
C GLY A 74 4.26 -53.48 2.82
N PHE A 75 3.50 -53.75 1.75
CA PHE A 75 2.12 -53.27 1.60
C PHE A 75 1.15 -54.36 1.14
N PHE A 76 -0.13 -54.18 1.45
CA PHE A 76 -1.20 -54.94 0.82
C PHE A 76 -1.44 -54.48 -0.62
N TYR A 77 -1.69 -55.44 -1.49
CA TYR A 77 -1.99 -55.25 -2.89
C TYR A 77 -3.22 -56.06 -3.27
N TYR A 78 -4.13 -55.46 -4.06
CA TYR A 78 -5.20 -56.20 -4.72
C TYR A 78 -5.11 -56.07 -6.24
N TRP A 79 -5.61 -57.07 -6.96
CA TRP A 79 -5.70 -57.02 -8.42
C TRP A 79 -7.01 -56.34 -8.86
N ASP A 80 -6.93 -55.26 -9.65
CA ASP A 80 -8.08 -54.46 -10.08
C ASP A 80 -8.69 -54.89 -11.42
N SER A 81 -8.31 -56.07 -11.93
CA SER A 81 -8.53 -56.61 -13.28
C SER A 81 -7.45 -56.26 -14.32
N THR A 82 -6.63 -55.23 -14.09
CA THR A 82 -5.61 -54.77 -15.04
C THR A 82 -4.21 -54.60 -14.46
N THR A 83 -4.11 -54.22 -13.20
CA THR A 83 -2.86 -53.99 -12.48
C THR A 83 -3.01 -54.34 -11.01
N TRP A 84 -1.86 -54.49 -10.35
CA TRP A 84 -1.80 -54.57 -8.90
C TRP A 84 -1.88 -53.16 -8.32
N VAL A 85 -2.91 -52.90 -7.52
CA VAL A 85 -3.14 -51.63 -6.85
C VAL A 85 -2.72 -51.76 -5.39
N ARG A 86 -1.88 -50.82 -4.95
CA ARG A 86 -1.45 -50.70 -3.56
C ARG A 86 -2.59 -50.18 -2.71
N MET A 87 -2.89 -50.85 -1.60
CA MET A 87 -3.80 -50.32 -0.59
C MET A 87 -3.05 -49.35 0.31
N LEU A 88 -3.44 -48.07 0.25
CA LEU A 88 -3.02 -47.07 1.22
C LEU A 88 -4.02 -47.07 2.38
N GLY A 89 -3.53 -47.17 3.61
CA GLY A 89 -4.37 -46.88 4.76
C GLY A 89 -4.66 -45.38 4.81
N ASP A 90 -5.89 -45.01 5.17
CA ASP A 90 -6.22 -43.66 5.63
C ASP A 90 -5.64 -43.43 7.03
N THR A 91 -4.33 -43.53 7.13
CA THR A 91 -3.59 -42.99 8.25
C THR A 91 -2.65 -41.99 7.64
N ALA A 92 -3.04 -40.72 7.73
CA ALA A 92 -2.12 -39.61 7.88
C ALA A 92 -0.80 -39.82 7.13
N THR A 93 -0.80 -39.56 5.82
CA THR A 93 0.21 -38.58 5.46
C THR A 93 -0.29 -37.32 6.15
N PRO A 94 0.32 -36.83 7.24
CA PRO A 94 0.27 -35.40 7.38
C PRO A 94 0.93 -34.93 6.08
N GLN A 95 0.10 -34.50 5.11
CA GLN A 95 0.40 -33.24 4.45
C GLN A 95 0.98 -32.35 5.55
N PRO A 96 2.08 -31.61 5.37
CA PRO A 96 2.57 -30.73 6.42
C PRO A 96 1.45 -29.74 6.80
N ILE A 97 0.57 -30.12 7.71
CA ILE A 97 -0.54 -29.34 8.21
C ILE A 97 0.16 -28.50 9.25
N ARG A 98 0.30 -27.21 8.96
CA ARG A 98 0.64 -26.27 10.02
C ARG A 98 -0.45 -26.41 11.08
N ASP A 99 -0.11 -26.45 12.35
CA ASP A 99 -1.10 -26.62 13.42
C ASP A 99 -2.18 -25.52 13.38
N ASN A 100 -1.80 -24.33 12.91
CA ASN A 100 -2.67 -23.17 12.74
C ASN A 100 -3.04 -22.96 11.25
N TYR A 101 -3.71 -23.93 10.62
CA TYR A 101 -4.10 -23.86 9.21
C TYR A 101 -5.48 -24.43 8.94
N LYS A 102 -6.24 -23.75 8.07
CA LYS A 102 -7.58 -24.16 7.64
C LYS A 102 -7.78 -23.86 6.16
N ILE A 103 -8.28 -24.84 5.40
CA ILE A 103 -8.73 -24.61 4.01
C ILE A 103 -10.24 -24.35 4.05
N ILE A 104 -10.68 -23.29 3.39
CA ILE A 104 -12.07 -22.88 3.24
C ILE A 104 -12.47 -23.15 1.78
N LYS A 105 -13.34 -24.14 1.59
CA LYS A 105 -13.94 -24.51 0.29
C LYS A 105 -15.41 -24.14 0.22
N ASN A 106 -16.06 -24.02 1.38
CA ASN A 106 -17.44 -23.58 1.53
C ASN A 106 -17.57 -22.73 2.79
N ILE A 107 -18.57 -21.86 2.82
CA ILE A 107 -18.81 -20.98 3.98
C ILE A 107 -19.05 -21.76 5.29
N THR A 108 -19.56 -22.98 5.19
CA THR A 108 -19.77 -23.89 6.34
C THR A 108 -18.48 -24.33 7.00
N ASP A 109 -17.34 -24.26 6.30
CA ASP A 109 -16.02 -24.54 6.89
C ASP A 109 -15.67 -23.49 7.97
N LEU A 110 -16.35 -22.35 8.00
CA LEU A 110 -16.18 -21.28 9.00
C LEU A 110 -17.25 -21.30 10.11
N ALA A 111 -17.93 -22.42 10.35
CA ALA A 111 -18.97 -22.52 11.38
C ALA A 111 -18.46 -22.21 12.80
N ASP A 112 -17.23 -22.62 13.12
CA ASP A 112 -16.60 -22.36 14.42
C ASP A 112 -16.29 -20.87 14.59
N GLU A 113 -15.73 -20.23 13.56
CA GLU A 113 -15.43 -18.79 13.53
C GLU A 113 -16.70 -17.94 13.58
N LEU A 114 -17.78 -18.38 12.92
CA LEU A 114 -19.09 -17.72 13.01
C LEU A 114 -19.66 -17.82 14.42
N THR A 115 -19.53 -18.98 15.06
CA THR A 115 -19.97 -19.19 16.44
C THR A 115 -19.15 -18.32 17.40
N ALA A 116 -17.83 -18.24 17.20
CA ALA A 116 -16.92 -17.40 17.98
C ALA A 116 -17.25 -15.91 17.84
N GLY A 117 -17.67 -15.47 16.65
CA GLY A 117 -18.15 -14.11 16.40
C GLY A 117 -19.64 -13.89 16.72
N GLY A 118 -20.26 -14.77 17.51
CA GLY A 118 -21.62 -14.58 18.03
C GLY A 118 -22.74 -14.80 17.02
N GLY A 119 -22.46 -15.43 15.88
CA GLY A 119 -23.44 -15.73 14.83
C GLY A 119 -23.69 -14.60 13.83
N SER A 120 -22.95 -13.49 13.92
CA SER A 120 -23.10 -12.32 13.03
C SER A 120 -21.79 -11.81 12.42
N THR A 121 -20.67 -12.43 12.79
CA THR A 121 -19.32 -12.10 12.34
C THR A 121 -18.52 -13.39 12.27
N TYR A 122 -17.67 -13.55 11.27
CA TYR A 122 -16.64 -14.59 11.26
C TYR A 122 -15.42 -14.07 12.04
N LEU A 123 -15.32 -14.43 13.32
CA LEU A 123 -14.16 -14.10 14.14
C LEU A 123 -13.06 -15.14 13.86
N LEU A 124 -12.05 -14.74 13.09
CA LEU A 124 -10.97 -15.64 12.73
C LEU A 124 -10.06 -15.92 13.94
N ASN A 125 -9.40 -17.07 13.94
CA ASN A 125 -8.42 -17.40 14.97
C ASN A 125 -7.11 -16.64 14.73
N THR A 126 -6.58 -16.02 15.78
CA THR A 126 -5.29 -15.33 15.73
C THR A 126 -4.17 -16.28 15.31
N ASP A 127 -3.25 -15.78 14.48
CA ASP A 127 -2.11 -16.53 13.94
C ASP A 127 -2.45 -17.77 13.09
N TYR A 128 -3.72 -17.99 12.75
CA TYR A 128 -4.11 -19.02 11.77
C TYR A 128 -3.88 -18.56 10.34
N LEU A 129 -3.54 -19.53 9.48
CA LEU A 129 -3.51 -19.38 8.04
C LEU A 129 -4.78 -20.00 7.44
N TYR A 130 -5.67 -19.14 6.97
CA TYR A 130 -6.88 -19.50 6.26
C TYR A 130 -6.62 -19.46 4.76
N GLU A 131 -6.66 -20.62 4.10
CA GLU A 131 -6.52 -20.74 2.66
C GLU A 131 -7.90 -20.81 2.00
N ILE A 132 -8.22 -19.83 1.17
CA ILE A 132 -9.41 -19.81 0.33
C ILE A 132 -9.13 -20.68 -0.89
N ASN A 133 -10.05 -21.58 -1.20
CA ASN A 133 -9.96 -22.46 -2.35
C ASN A 133 -11.28 -22.39 -3.12
N GLY A 134 -11.30 -21.53 -4.13
CA GLY A 134 -12.48 -21.20 -4.92
C GLY A 134 -13.23 -19.96 -4.45
N THR A 135 -14.45 -19.79 -4.95
CA THR A 135 -15.30 -18.62 -4.67
C THR A 135 -16.16 -18.85 -3.43
N ILE A 136 -15.90 -18.10 -2.37
CA ILE A 136 -16.59 -18.21 -1.08
C ILE A 136 -17.43 -16.96 -0.84
N THR A 137 -18.75 -17.14 -0.70
CA THR A 137 -19.68 -16.06 -0.36
C THR A 137 -19.79 -15.91 1.15
N PHE A 138 -19.50 -14.72 1.65
CA PHE A 138 -19.57 -14.36 3.06
C PHE A 138 -20.86 -13.61 3.35
N ASP A 139 -21.76 -14.24 4.09
CA ASP A 139 -23.06 -13.66 4.48
C ASP A 139 -22.95 -12.71 5.69
N TYR A 140 -21.77 -12.63 6.30
CA TYR A 140 -21.46 -11.80 7.46
C TYR A 140 -20.06 -11.20 7.34
N THR A 141 -19.81 -10.14 8.10
CA THR A 141 -18.49 -9.49 8.15
C THR A 141 -17.41 -10.41 8.74
N ILE A 142 -16.16 -10.15 8.42
CA ILE A 142 -14.98 -10.90 8.87
C ILE A 142 -14.19 -10.00 9.83
N ASP A 143 -13.94 -10.48 11.05
CA ASP A 143 -12.91 -9.92 11.92
C ASP A 143 -11.62 -10.71 11.69
N LEU A 144 -10.62 -10.03 11.11
CA LEU A 144 -9.32 -10.62 10.80
C LEU A 144 -8.62 -11.14 12.05
N ASN A 145 -8.78 -10.48 13.20
CA ASN A 145 -8.26 -10.92 14.49
C ASN A 145 -6.78 -11.39 14.48
N GLY A 146 -5.93 -10.75 13.68
CA GLY A 146 -4.52 -11.11 13.52
C GLY A 146 -4.25 -12.35 12.64
N ALA A 147 -5.26 -12.90 11.98
CA ALA A 147 -5.16 -14.04 11.09
C ALA A 147 -4.51 -13.70 9.73
N ASN A 148 -4.19 -14.74 8.98
CA ASN A 148 -3.63 -14.66 7.64
C ASN A 148 -4.61 -15.32 6.66
N LEU A 149 -5.23 -14.55 5.78
CA LEU A 149 -6.02 -15.08 4.67
C LEU A 149 -5.14 -15.14 3.41
N VAL A 150 -5.16 -16.28 2.76
CA VAL A 150 -4.37 -16.52 1.54
C VAL A 150 -5.21 -17.20 0.48
N GLY A 151 -4.96 -16.87 -0.78
CA GLY A 151 -5.30 -17.68 -1.94
C GLY A 151 -4.04 -18.19 -2.61
N ARG A 152 -4.19 -18.80 -3.77
CA ARG A 152 -3.11 -19.22 -4.67
C ARG A 152 -3.34 -18.74 -6.10
N ASP A 153 -4.60 -18.57 -6.49
CA ASP A 153 -4.99 -18.06 -7.79
C ASP A 153 -6.06 -16.98 -7.63
N THR A 154 -5.68 -15.72 -7.85
CA THR A 154 -6.61 -14.58 -7.79
C THR A 154 -7.77 -14.66 -8.79
N GLY A 155 -7.71 -15.56 -9.80
CA GLY A 155 -8.79 -15.81 -10.74
C GLY A 155 -9.88 -16.76 -10.23
N GLU A 156 -9.58 -17.60 -9.23
CA GLU A 156 -10.50 -18.62 -8.69
C GLU A 156 -10.77 -18.44 -7.18
N ASP A 157 -9.77 -17.99 -6.42
CA ASP A 157 -9.83 -17.81 -4.97
C ASP A 157 -10.40 -16.43 -4.63
N ILE A 158 -11.72 -16.39 -4.45
CA ILE A 158 -12.51 -15.17 -4.39
C ILE A 158 -13.28 -15.09 -3.08
N LEU A 159 -13.16 -13.96 -2.38
CA LEU A 159 -14.07 -13.58 -1.31
C LEU A 159 -15.22 -12.76 -1.89
N VAL A 160 -16.46 -13.22 -1.81
CA VAL A 160 -17.64 -12.46 -2.24
C VAL A 160 -18.37 -11.90 -1.03
N ASN A 161 -18.48 -10.58 -0.96
CA ASN A 161 -19.17 -9.91 0.13
C ASN A 161 -20.69 -9.89 -0.09
N ASN A 162 -21.41 -10.71 0.67
CA ASN A 162 -22.87 -10.75 0.73
C ASN A 162 -23.39 -10.31 2.12
N SER A 163 -22.55 -9.66 2.92
CA SER A 163 -22.88 -9.30 4.31
C SER A 163 -23.88 -8.14 4.45
N GLY A 164 -24.14 -7.41 3.37
CA GLY A 164 -24.93 -6.17 3.40
C GLY A 164 -24.20 -4.99 4.06
N GLY A 165 -22.90 -5.13 4.35
CA GLY A 165 -22.04 -4.11 4.95
C GLY A 165 -20.57 -4.36 4.62
N PRO A 166 -19.63 -3.78 5.40
CA PRO A 166 -18.20 -3.98 5.18
C PRO A 166 -17.77 -5.45 5.28
N LEU A 167 -17.02 -5.95 4.30
CA LEU A 167 -16.52 -7.34 4.33
C LEU A 167 -15.60 -7.57 5.53
N PHE A 168 -14.67 -6.65 5.80
CA PHE A 168 -13.77 -6.70 6.94
C PHE A 168 -14.10 -5.61 7.94
N SER A 169 -14.29 -5.97 9.21
CA SER A 169 -14.54 -5.02 10.28
C SER A 169 -13.93 -5.49 11.60
N GLY A 170 -13.77 -4.58 12.56
CA GLY A 170 -13.21 -4.87 13.87
C GLY A 170 -12.12 -3.89 14.28
N ILE A 171 -11.30 -4.31 15.24
CA ILE A 171 -10.16 -3.52 15.76
C ILE A 171 -8.81 -4.13 15.38
N ASN A 172 -8.79 -5.38 14.93
CA ASN A 172 -7.59 -6.12 14.66
C ASN A 172 -7.22 -6.08 13.18
N GLY A 173 -5.91 -5.98 12.92
CA GLY A 173 -5.37 -6.16 11.59
C GLY A 173 -5.23 -7.62 11.21
N GLY A 174 -4.47 -7.88 10.16
CA GLY A 174 -4.24 -9.23 9.66
C GLY A 174 -3.46 -9.18 8.35
N ARG A 175 -3.33 -10.33 7.70
CA ARG A 175 -2.69 -10.43 6.39
C ARG A 175 -3.66 -10.97 5.36
N ILE A 176 -3.62 -10.40 4.16
CA ILE A 176 -4.41 -10.83 3.01
C ILE A 176 -3.42 -11.03 1.87
N LYS A 177 -3.42 -12.19 1.23
CA LYS A 177 -2.45 -12.51 0.18
C LYS A 177 -3.05 -13.29 -0.98
N ASP A 178 -2.71 -12.90 -2.20
CA ASP A 178 -3.03 -13.63 -3.45
C ASP A 178 -4.53 -13.93 -3.57
N LEU A 179 -5.38 -12.93 -3.32
CA LEU A 179 -6.84 -13.04 -3.31
C LEU A 179 -7.52 -11.97 -4.16
N LEU A 180 -8.66 -12.32 -4.73
CA LEU A 180 -9.63 -11.36 -5.24
C LEU A 180 -10.76 -11.19 -4.22
N ILE A 181 -11.14 -9.94 -3.99
CA ILE A 181 -12.26 -9.55 -3.15
C ILE A 181 -13.31 -8.91 -4.06
N ASP A 182 -14.47 -9.56 -4.18
CA ASP A 182 -15.67 -8.97 -4.76
C ASP A 182 -16.46 -8.29 -3.63
N GLY A 183 -16.53 -6.96 -3.67
CA GLY A 183 -17.21 -6.14 -2.68
C GLY A 183 -18.74 -6.27 -2.69
N GLY A 184 -19.34 -6.89 -3.71
CA GLY A 184 -20.79 -7.14 -3.78
C GLY A 184 -21.66 -5.87 -3.69
N GLY A 185 -21.12 -4.73 -4.11
CA GLY A 185 -21.74 -3.41 -3.99
C GLY A 185 -21.68 -2.80 -2.59
N ASN A 186 -20.89 -3.37 -1.69
CA ASN A 186 -20.67 -2.90 -0.31
C ASN A 186 -19.20 -2.48 -0.11
N ASP A 187 -18.93 -1.90 1.07
CA ASP A 187 -17.57 -1.51 1.45
C ASP A 187 -16.69 -2.75 1.68
N VAL A 188 -15.40 -2.65 1.41
CA VAL A 188 -14.48 -3.77 1.69
C VAL A 188 -13.96 -3.72 3.13
N PHE A 189 -13.51 -2.55 3.59
CA PHE A 189 -12.89 -2.40 4.91
C PHE A 189 -13.64 -1.36 5.75
N ASN A 190 -13.83 -1.68 7.03
CA ASN A 190 -14.21 -0.74 8.06
C ASN A 190 -13.51 -1.11 9.38
N ILE A 191 -12.19 -0.89 9.41
CA ILE A 191 -11.34 -1.28 10.54
C ILE A 191 -10.77 -0.03 11.19
N THR A 192 -11.04 0.11 12.49
CA THR A 192 -10.48 1.18 13.34
C THR A 192 -9.73 0.51 14.46
N SER A 193 -8.40 0.49 14.35
CA SER A 193 -7.53 -0.23 15.27
C SER A 193 -7.14 0.61 16.50
N ASP A 194 -6.27 0.07 17.35
CA ASP A 194 -5.81 0.64 18.62
C ASP A 194 -4.40 1.29 18.52
N ALA A 195 -3.94 1.53 17.30
CA ALA A 195 -2.61 2.01 16.92
C ALA A 195 -1.45 1.02 17.17
N SER A 196 -1.73 -0.22 17.56
CA SER A 196 -0.70 -1.27 17.73
C SER A 196 -0.70 -2.32 16.61
N GLN A 197 -1.81 -2.44 15.88
CA GLN A 197 -1.98 -3.50 14.88
C GLN A 197 -1.39 -3.15 13.52
N SER A 198 -1.19 -4.18 12.69
CA SER A 198 -0.78 -4.05 11.29
C SER A 198 -1.79 -4.71 10.36
N ILE A 199 -2.08 -4.07 9.23
CA ILE A 199 -2.77 -4.69 8.09
C ILE A 199 -1.84 -4.78 6.90
N ILE A 200 -1.72 -5.98 6.31
CA ILE A 200 -0.74 -6.25 5.26
C ILE A 200 -1.42 -6.97 4.09
N GLY A 201 -1.44 -6.34 2.92
CA GLY A 201 -1.93 -6.89 1.66
C GLY A 201 -0.82 -7.23 0.67
N TYR A 202 -0.78 -8.47 0.20
CA TYR A 202 0.13 -8.95 -0.85
C TYR A 202 -0.68 -9.39 -2.06
N SER A 203 -0.53 -8.74 -3.22
CA SER A 203 -1.29 -9.12 -4.43
C SER A 203 -2.80 -9.27 -4.17
N VAL A 204 -3.44 -8.15 -3.86
CA VAL A 204 -4.87 -8.10 -3.57
C VAL A 204 -5.58 -7.36 -4.70
N ILE A 205 -6.61 -7.99 -5.25
CA ILE A 205 -7.50 -7.38 -6.24
C ILE A 205 -8.84 -7.12 -5.56
N VAL A 206 -9.36 -5.90 -5.71
CA VAL A 206 -10.71 -5.55 -5.27
C VAL A 206 -11.55 -5.21 -6.49
N THR A 207 -12.76 -5.77 -6.55
CA THR A 207 -13.75 -5.47 -7.59
C THR A 207 -15.15 -5.25 -7.03
N ASN A 208 -16.01 -4.57 -7.79
CA ASN A 208 -17.45 -4.44 -7.52
C ASN A 208 -17.79 -3.91 -6.11
N ALA A 209 -16.98 -3.01 -5.54
CA ALA A 209 -17.21 -2.47 -4.20
C ALA A 209 -17.89 -1.09 -4.25
N SER A 210 -18.72 -0.75 -3.26
CA SER A 210 -19.16 0.65 -3.08
C SER A 210 -18.01 1.54 -2.64
N SER A 211 -17.08 0.98 -1.88
CA SER A 211 -15.86 1.64 -1.45
C SER A 211 -14.81 0.62 -1.04
N LEU A 212 -13.52 0.96 -1.12
CA LEU A 212 -12.52 0.24 -0.32
C LEU A 212 -12.77 0.45 1.18
N GLY A 213 -13.34 1.60 1.55
CA GLY A 213 -13.78 1.89 2.91
C GLY A 213 -12.67 2.46 3.79
N THR A 214 -12.76 2.22 5.10
CA THR A 214 -11.93 2.89 6.11
C THR A 214 -10.90 1.96 6.73
N LEU A 215 -9.66 2.44 6.80
CA LEU A 215 -8.62 1.90 7.67
C LEU A 215 -8.08 3.04 8.53
N SER A 216 -8.23 2.94 9.84
CA SER A 216 -7.75 3.99 10.75
C SER A 216 -7.08 3.46 12.01
N ASN A 217 -6.24 4.30 12.62
CA ASN A 217 -5.54 4.03 13.88
C ASN A 217 -4.66 2.75 13.80
N PHE A 218 -3.87 2.58 12.72
CA PHE A 218 -2.96 1.44 12.59
C PHE A 218 -1.52 1.81 12.92
N ALA A 219 -0.75 0.86 13.47
CA ALA A 219 0.71 1.01 13.50
C ALA A 219 1.27 0.96 12.08
N VAL A 220 0.82 -0.02 11.29
CA VAL A 220 1.24 -0.20 9.89
C VAL A 220 0.04 -0.56 9.02
N ALA A 221 -0.07 0.11 7.87
CA ALA A 221 -0.87 -0.38 6.76
C ALA A 221 0.03 -0.50 5.53
N PHE A 222 0.16 -1.71 5.00
CA PHE A 222 1.07 -2.02 3.91
C PHE A 222 0.36 -2.79 2.79
N PHE A 223 0.42 -2.28 1.56
CA PHE A 223 -0.10 -2.96 0.36
C PHE A 223 0.99 -3.01 -0.71
N GLU A 224 1.40 -4.21 -1.10
CA GLU A 224 2.49 -4.38 -2.07
C GLU A 224 2.02 -4.23 -3.52
N VAL A 225 1.08 -5.07 -3.93
CA VAL A 225 0.44 -5.09 -5.25
C VAL A 225 -1.04 -5.01 -5.00
N PHE A 226 -1.66 -3.94 -5.49
CA PHE A 226 -3.04 -3.62 -5.18
C PHE A 226 -3.77 -3.08 -6.40
N GLN A 227 -4.77 -3.83 -6.87
CA GLN A 227 -5.58 -3.44 -8.02
C GLN A 227 -7.02 -3.23 -7.59
N VAL A 228 -7.64 -2.17 -8.11
CA VAL A 228 -9.01 -1.78 -7.81
C VAL A 228 -9.77 -1.58 -9.11
N VAL A 229 -10.91 -2.27 -9.26
CA VAL A 229 -11.73 -2.31 -10.47
C VAL A 229 -13.20 -2.12 -10.12
N ASN A 230 -13.98 -1.45 -10.96
CA ASN A 230 -15.43 -1.25 -10.80
C ASN A 230 -15.85 -0.88 -9.37
N THR A 231 -15.16 0.10 -8.76
CA THR A 231 -15.34 0.50 -7.37
C THR A 231 -15.64 2.00 -7.27
N ASN A 232 -16.63 2.42 -6.47
CA ASN A 232 -17.08 3.83 -6.47
C ASN A 232 -16.25 4.79 -5.61
N ASN A 233 -15.54 4.30 -4.60
CA ASN A 233 -14.62 5.12 -3.80
C ASN A 233 -13.46 4.25 -3.34
N GLY A 234 -12.28 4.84 -3.24
CA GLY A 234 -11.11 4.17 -2.73
C GLY A 234 -11.04 4.23 -1.21
N PHE A 235 -9.83 4.28 -0.67
CA PHE A 235 -9.63 4.23 0.77
C PHE A 235 -9.87 5.59 1.44
N ASN A 236 -10.44 5.55 2.63
CA ASN A 236 -10.35 6.61 3.63
C ASN A 236 -9.34 6.19 4.70
N LEU A 237 -8.14 6.77 4.66
CA LEU A 237 -7.04 6.42 5.58
C LEU A 237 -6.82 7.54 6.59
N SER A 238 -6.70 7.18 7.87
CA SER A 238 -6.41 8.16 8.91
C SER A 238 -5.66 7.60 10.12
N ASN A 239 -4.84 8.44 10.76
CA ASN A 239 -4.13 8.09 11.99
C ASN A 239 -3.29 6.80 11.86
N ILE A 240 -2.63 6.60 10.72
CA ILE A 240 -1.78 5.43 10.48
C ILE A 240 -0.34 5.84 10.69
N ASN A 241 0.36 5.24 11.65
CA ASN A 241 1.74 5.60 11.94
C ASN A 241 2.62 5.41 10.70
N SER A 242 2.60 4.24 10.06
CA SER A 242 3.32 3.99 8.81
C SER A 242 2.41 3.42 7.72
N LEU A 243 2.17 4.21 6.67
CA LEU A 243 1.38 3.83 5.50
C LEU A 243 2.30 3.62 4.29
N PHE A 244 2.19 2.46 3.65
CA PHE A 244 2.94 2.11 2.46
C PHE A 244 2.04 1.43 1.42
N ILE A 245 1.91 2.03 0.24
CA ILE A 245 1.21 1.43 -0.90
C ILE A 245 2.18 1.47 -2.09
N ASN A 246 2.60 0.32 -2.62
CA ASN A 246 3.72 0.30 -3.56
C ASN A 246 3.38 0.14 -5.03
N LYS A 247 2.58 -0.84 -5.44
CA LYS A 247 2.19 -1.04 -6.85
C LYS A 247 0.69 -0.97 -6.93
N VAL A 248 0.17 0.24 -7.18
CA VAL A 248 -1.26 0.52 -7.18
C VAL A 248 -1.82 0.69 -8.58
N PHE A 249 -2.95 0.05 -8.86
CA PHE A 249 -3.67 0.15 -10.11
C PHE A 249 -5.12 0.50 -9.84
N TRP A 250 -5.42 1.80 -9.95
CA TRP A 250 -6.78 2.32 -9.97
C TRP A 250 -7.22 2.50 -11.43
N THR A 251 -8.15 1.66 -11.87
CA THR A 251 -8.59 1.58 -13.28
C THR A 251 -9.67 2.61 -13.63
N GLU A 252 -9.83 2.88 -14.93
CA GLU A 252 -10.88 3.75 -15.51
C GLU A 252 -12.32 3.25 -15.30
N SER A 253 -12.50 2.05 -14.76
CA SER A 253 -13.83 1.54 -14.40
C SER A 253 -14.28 1.97 -13.01
N ASN A 254 -13.37 2.50 -12.20
CA ASN A 254 -13.70 3.03 -10.89
C ASN A 254 -14.32 4.42 -11.02
N THR A 255 -15.00 4.88 -9.97
CA THR A 255 -15.51 6.26 -9.88
C THR A 255 -15.13 6.90 -8.54
N GLY A 256 -15.49 8.17 -8.33
CA GLY A 256 -15.33 8.85 -7.04
C GLY A 256 -13.89 9.24 -6.71
N THR A 257 -13.45 8.97 -5.48
CA THR A 257 -12.10 9.38 -5.01
C THR A 257 -11.18 8.18 -4.84
N PHE A 258 -10.00 8.14 -5.48
CA PHE A 258 -9.03 7.05 -5.33
C PHE A 258 -8.49 6.93 -3.89
N LEU A 259 -8.15 8.04 -3.24
CA LEU A 259 -7.64 8.00 -1.88
C LEU A 259 -7.94 9.29 -1.12
N SER A 260 -8.50 9.17 0.08
CA SER A 260 -8.67 10.29 1.01
C SER A 260 -7.80 10.10 2.25
N LEU A 261 -7.05 11.14 2.60
CA LEU A 261 -6.08 11.15 3.70
C LEU A 261 -6.46 12.20 4.75
N SER A 262 -6.49 11.80 6.02
CA SER A 262 -6.77 12.71 7.14
C SER A 262 -6.05 12.26 8.43
N GLY A 263 -6.09 13.09 9.47
CA GLY A 263 -5.45 12.75 10.75
C GLY A 263 -3.92 12.79 10.67
N THR A 264 -3.24 11.91 11.41
CA THR A 264 -1.77 11.93 11.52
C THR A 264 -1.10 10.72 10.89
N PHE A 265 0.00 10.94 10.16
CA PHE A 265 0.89 9.90 9.66
C PHE A 265 2.34 10.21 10.06
N GLN A 266 3.09 9.22 10.55
CA GLN A 266 4.53 9.43 10.78
C GLN A 266 5.31 9.23 9.49
N ASN A 267 5.06 8.11 8.81
CA ASN A 267 5.62 7.78 7.50
C ASN A 267 4.49 7.49 6.53
N LEU A 268 4.52 8.14 5.37
CA LEU A 268 3.56 7.89 4.30
C LEU A 268 4.32 7.72 2.98
N GLN A 269 4.10 6.61 2.30
CA GLN A 269 4.62 6.40 0.97
C GLN A 269 3.57 5.76 0.10
N ILE A 270 3.34 6.38 -1.06
CA ILE A 270 2.60 5.78 -2.15
C ILE A 270 3.53 5.83 -3.36
N ALA A 271 3.89 4.65 -3.86
CA ALA A 271 4.81 4.51 -4.96
C ALA A 271 4.12 3.82 -6.14
N ASN A 272 4.79 3.83 -7.29
CA ASN A 272 4.58 3.03 -8.51
C ASN A 272 3.14 2.66 -8.91
N GLY A 273 2.81 2.93 -10.17
CA GLY A 273 1.62 2.36 -10.80
C GLY A 273 0.82 3.40 -11.55
N ARG A 274 -0.50 3.28 -11.51
CA ARG A 274 -1.41 4.14 -12.27
C ARG A 274 -2.68 4.43 -11.49
N ALA A 275 -3.15 5.67 -11.60
CA ALA A 275 -4.50 6.05 -11.25
C ALA A 275 -5.19 6.77 -12.43
N ALA A 276 -6.26 6.16 -12.95
CA ALA A 276 -7.15 6.77 -13.93
C ALA A 276 -8.20 7.62 -13.20
N ILE A 277 -8.16 8.93 -13.39
CA ILE A 277 -9.06 9.88 -12.73
C ILE A 277 -9.89 10.54 -13.83
N ASP A 278 -11.10 10.05 -14.07
CA ASP A 278 -11.98 10.55 -15.13
C ASP A 278 -12.76 11.80 -14.69
N SER A 279 -13.48 12.41 -15.62
CA SER A 279 -14.18 13.68 -15.35
C SER A 279 -15.17 13.55 -14.20
N GLY A 280 -15.04 14.41 -13.18
CA GLY A 280 -15.86 14.39 -11.97
C GLY A 280 -15.32 13.51 -10.84
N GLU A 281 -14.16 12.88 -11.05
CA GLU A 281 -13.46 12.06 -10.07
C GLU A 281 -12.28 12.79 -9.43
N TYR A 282 -11.82 12.25 -8.31
CA TYR A 282 -10.68 12.77 -7.56
C TYR A 282 -9.61 11.71 -7.39
N GLY A 283 -8.34 12.09 -7.60
CA GLY A 283 -7.22 11.21 -7.32
C GLY A 283 -6.96 11.11 -5.82
N ILE A 284 -6.03 11.93 -5.34
CA ILE A 284 -5.69 11.97 -3.91
C ILE A 284 -6.32 13.20 -3.26
N ASN A 285 -7.13 13.00 -2.23
CA ASN A 285 -7.71 14.05 -1.43
C ASN A 285 -6.93 14.24 -0.13
N VAL A 286 -6.31 15.42 0.02
CA VAL A 286 -5.59 15.86 1.22
C VAL A 286 -6.19 17.16 1.81
N SER A 287 -7.41 17.51 1.44
CA SER A 287 -8.07 18.75 1.89
C SER A 287 -8.44 18.77 3.37
N LEU A 288 -8.31 17.65 4.06
CA LEU A 288 -8.47 17.55 5.51
C LEU A 288 -7.15 17.80 6.27
N ASP A 289 -6.15 18.35 5.57
CA ASP A 289 -4.85 18.76 6.08
C ASP A 289 -4.16 17.69 6.96
N PRO A 290 -3.91 16.46 6.45
CA PRO A 290 -3.27 15.42 7.24
C PRO A 290 -1.89 15.88 7.74
N THR A 291 -1.60 15.59 9.00
CA THR A 291 -0.31 15.94 9.62
C THR A 291 0.72 14.87 9.33
N ILE A 292 1.86 15.28 8.77
CA ILE A 292 2.99 14.38 8.47
C ILE A 292 4.09 14.61 9.51
N GLY A 293 4.40 13.57 10.29
CA GLY A 293 5.42 13.62 11.35
C GLY A 293 6.85 13.58 10.79
N THR A 294 7.22 12.50 10.12
CA THR A 294 8.59 12.29 9.63
C THR A 294 8.71 12.63 8.15
N SER A 295 8.00 11.92 7.27
CA SER A 295 8.06 12.16 5.82
C SER A 295 6.87 11.56 5.09
N ALA A 296 6.45 12.24 4.03
CA ALA A 296 5.50 11.73 3.05
C ALA A 296 6.14 11.70 1.66
N SER A 297 5.85 10.67 0.86
CA SER A 297 6.32 10.59 -0.52
C SER A 297 5.25 10.04 -1.45
N LEU A 298 5.16 10.64 -2.64
CA LEU A 298 4.25 10.24 -3.71
C LEU A 298 5.05 10.15 -5.00
N THR A 299 5.44 8.95 -5.42
CA THR A 299 6.43 8.78 -6.50
C THR A 299 6.06 7.70 -7.52
N GLY A 300 6.31 7.95 -8.80
CA GLY A 300 6.17 6.94 -9.84
C GLY A 300 4.74 6.48 -10.15
N ILE A 301 3.73 7.21 -9.66
CA ILE A 301 2.33 7.00 -10.07
C ILE A 301 2.06 7.82 -11.32
N ASN A 302 1.41 7.20 -12.30
CA ASN A 302 0.90 7.90 -13.47
C ASN A 302 -0.56 8.28 -13.25
N PHE A 303 -0.82 9.57 -13.01
CA PHE A 303 -2.18 10.11 -13.00
C PHE A 303 -2.62 10.42 -14.43
N THR A 304 -3.66 9.71 -14.87
CA THR A 304 -4.26 9.85 -16.21
C THR A 304 -5.72 10.29 -16.09
N GLY A 305 -6.35 10.66 -17.21
CA GLY A 305 -7.73 11.14 -17.24
C GLY A 305 -7.87 12.65 -17.01
N ASP A 306 -9.13 13.10 -17.07
CA ASP A 306 -9.56 14.51 -17.12
C ASP A 306 -10.12 15.02 -15.78
N GLY A 307 -10.11 14.21 -14.72
CA GLY A 307 -10.55 14.60 -13.39
C GLY A 307 -9.49 15.29 -12.54
N ASP A 308 -9.87 15.62 -11.30
CA ASP A 308 -9.04 16.37 -10.36
C ASP A 308 -8.06 15.43 -9.66
N ARG A 309 -6.84 15.35 -10.18
CA ARG A 309 -5.81 14.40 -9.73
C ARG A 309 -5.43 14.55 -8.26
N VAL A 310 -5.53 15.76 -7.72
CA VAL A 310 -5.33 16.03 -6.30
C VAL A 310 -6.35 17.07 -5.84
N VAL A 311 -7.01 16.80 -4.71
CA VAL A 311 -7.70 17.84 -3.94
C VAL A 311 -6.70 18.34 -2.89
N PRO A 312 -6.20 19.58 -3.02
CA PRO A 312 -5.01 20.03 -2.32
C PRO A 312 -5.26 20.28 -0.82
N TYR A 313 -4.17 20.39 -0.06
CA TYR A 313 -4.21 20.93 1.30
C TYR A 313 -4.87 22.31 1.30
N THR A 314 -5.69 22.59 2.31
CA THR A 314 -6.31 23.91 2.49
C THR A 314 -5.41 24.87 3.24
N SER A 315 -4.41 24.35 3.97
CA SER A 315 -3.40 25.13 4.68
C SER A 315 -1.99 24.56 4.46
N GLY A 316 -1.01 25.45 4.28
CA GLY A 316 0.40 25.08 4.14
C GLY A 316 0.85 24.63 2.74
N ALA A 317 -0.06 24.50 1.78
CA ALA A 317 0.29 24.33 0.36
C ALA A 317 0.76 25.67 -0.25
N TYR A 318 1.58 25.56 -1.30
CA TYR A 318 2.04 26.70 -2.09
C TYR A 318 1.07 27.00 -3.23
N THR A 319 1.02 28.25 -3.69
CA THR A 319 0.12 28.62 -4.82
C THR A 319 0.50 27.85 -6.08
N GLY A 320 -0.46 27.13 -6.67
CA GLY A 320 -0.21 26.27 -7.84
C GLY A 320 0.33 24.87 -7.51
N TYR A 321 0.41 24.52 -6.22
CA TYR A 321 0.88 23.25 -5.70
C TYR A 321 -0.13 22.66 -4.74
N ASN A 322 0.01 21.37 -4.42
CA ASN A 322 -1.04 20.62 -3.74
C ASN A 322 -0.68 20.20 -2.32
N PHE A 323 0.61 20.10 -2.01
CA PHE A 323 1.10 19.53 -0.76
C PHE A 323 1.94 20.53 0.03
N THR A 324 2.13 20.22 1.32
CA THR A 324 3.06 20.95 2.19
C THR A 324 4.52 20.53 1.93
N ASN A 325 5.47 21.26 2.51
CA ASN A 325 6.91 20.92 2.45
C ASN A 325 7.30 19.59 3.13
N SER A 326 6.36 18.90 3.80
CA SER A 326 6.57 17.57 4.37
C SER A 326 6.47 16.43 3.36
N TRP A 327 6.02 16.73 2.13
CA TRP A 327 5.91 15.79 1.03
C TRP A 327 7.10 15.89 0.07
N ASP A 328 7.51 14.77 -0.52
CA ASP A 328 8.31 14.72 -1.75
C ASP A 328 7.44 14.07 -2.85
N VAL A 329 7.07 14.84 -3.87
CA VAL A 329 6.15 14.42 -4.93
C VAL A 329 6.85 14.42 -6.28
N ASP A 330 6.84 13.26 -6.93
CA ASP A 330 7.37 13.06 -8.28
C ASP A 330 6.50 12.07 -9.06
N CYS A 331 5.40 12.57 -9.62
CA CYS A 331 4.41 11.79 -10.35
C CYS A 331 4.03 12.46 -11.67
N GLN A 332 3.73 11.65 -12.67
CA GLN A 332 3.21 12.17 -13.94
C GLN A 332 1.77 12.65 -13.72
N GLY A 333 1.45 13.81 -14.31
CA GLY A 333 0.10 14.39 -14.28
C GLY A 333 -0.12 15.44 -13.18
N ILE A 334 0.80 15.59 -12.24
CA ILE A 334 0.74 16.62 -11.20
C ILE A 334 2.08 17.38 -11.14
N PRO A 335 2.11 18.61 -10.59
CA PRO A 335 3.37 19.33 -10.40
C PRO A 335 4.38 18.53 -9.58
N GLN A 336 5.66 18.63 -9.94
CA GLN A 336 6.75 18.07 -9.14
C GLN A 336 6.94 18.95 -7.89
N GLU A 337 6.80 18.35 -6.70
CA GLU A 337 6.85 19.06 -5.42
C GLU A 337 7.95 18.47 -4.54
N THR A 338 9.20 18.84 -4.81
CA THR A 338 10.36 18.42 -4.01
C THR A 338 11.22 19.63 -3.62
N ASP A 339 12.09 19.46 -2.62
CA ASP A 339 13.05 20.51 -2.25
C ASP A 339 13.93 20.92 -3.44
N ASN A 340 14.22 20.00 -4.38
CA ASN A 340 15.02 20.27 -5.57
C ASN A 340 14.35 21.21 -6.59
N ASN A 341 13.02 21.32 -6.55
CA ASN A 341 12.24 22.17 -7.44
C ASN A 341 11.89 23.53 -6.81
N SER A 342 12.32 23.78 -5.57
CA SER A 342 12.11 25.05 -4.86
C SER A 342 12.52 26.24 -5.73
N ILE A 343 11.63 27.23 -5.86
CA ILE A 343 11.86 28.43 -6.65
C ILE A 343 11.31 29.63 -5.92
N GLY A 344 12.02 30.75 -6.00
CA GLY A 344 11.52 32.02 -5.52
C GLY A 344 11.94 33.15 -6.45
N ASP A 345 11.08 34.15 -6.59
CA ASP A 345 11.41 35.40 -7.24
C ASP A 345 10.99 36.59 -6.38
N TYR A 346 11.69 37.69 -6.57
CA TYR A 346 11.08 38.99 -6.37
C TYR A 346 11.55 39.97 -7.44
N ASN A 347 10.73 40.97 -7.67
CA ASN A 347 11.04 42.06 -8.57
C ASN A 347 10.57 43.40 -7.99
N LEU A 348 11.27 44.46 -8.35
CA LEU A 348 10.82 45.83 -8.21
C LEU A 348 11.06 46.51 -9.54
N SER A 349 10.06 47.27 -9.99
CA SER A 349 10.15 48.09 -11.20
C SER A 349 9.47 49.42 -10.95
N PHE A 350 10.03 50.46 -11.54
CA PHE A 350 9.54 51.82 -11.42
C PHE A 350 9.28 52.40 -12.82
N ASN A 351 8.37 53.38 -12.90
CA ASN A 351 8.18 54.14 -14.14
C ASN A 351 9.50 54.83 -14.52
N THR A 352 9.72 55.03 -15.82
CA THR A 352 10.91 55.70 -16.34
C THR A 352 11.16 57.04 -15.61
N GLY A 353 12.36 57.19 -15.04
CA GLY A 353 12.75 58.38 -14.27
C GLY A 353 12.42 58.34 -12.77
N THR A 354 11.67 57.34 -12.30
CA THR A 354 11.38 57.07 -10.87
C THR A 354 12.16 55.85 -10.38
N GLY A 355 12.22 55.66 -9.06
CA GLY A 355 13.11 54.67 -8.43
C GLY A 355 13.19 54.80 -6.91
N ALA A 356 13.91 53.89 -6.27
CA ALA A 356 14.18 53.90 -4.84
C ALA A 356 15.64 54.28 -4.54
N ASN A 357 15.86 55.18 -3.60
CA ASN A 357 17.20 55.51 -3.14
C ASN A 357 17.66 54.51 -2.07
N THR A 358 18.82 53.90 -2.30
CA THR A 358 19.55 53.15 -1.27
C THR A 358 20.68 54.04 -0.76
N PHE A 359 20.68 54.35 0.53
CA PHE A 359 21.63 55.31 1.13
C PHE A 359 22.83 54.61 1.73
N TYR A 360 24.03 55.13 1.44
CA TYR A 360 25.29 54.64 1.97
C TYR A 360 25.67 55.40 3.25
N THR A 361 26.14 54.68 4.27
CA THR A 361 26.58 55.25 5.54
C THR A 361 28.09 55.47 5.63
N GLY A 362 28.86 54.88 4.70
CA GLY A 362 30.32 55.00 4.63
C GLY A 362 30.87 54.25 3.42
N SER A 363 32.17 54.43 3.14
CA SER A 363 32.86 53.58 2.16
C SER A 363 33.13 52.22 2.78
N GLY A 364 32.99 51.15 2.01
CA GLY A 364 33.21 49.79 2.50
C GLY A 364 32.10 49.28 3.44
N ILE A 365 30.93 49.94 3.47
CA ILE A 365 29.81 49.56 4.34
C ILE A 365 28.65 49.03 3.49
N PRO A 366 28.43 47.70 3.50
CA PRO A 366 27.27 47.04 2.92
C PRO A 366 25.93 47.62 3.39
N VAL A 367 25.00 47.85 2.47
CA VAL A 367 23.61 48.20 2.77
C VAL A 367 22.63 47.39 1.92
N LYS A 368 21.49 47.01 2.53
CA LYS A 368 20.41 46.33 1.82
C LYS A 368 19.79 47.27 0.78
N ILE A 369 19.57 46.75 -0.44
CA ILE A 369 18.89 47.51 -1.49
C ILE A 369 17.46 47.86 -1.06
N ALA A 370 17.11 49.14 -1.18
CA ALA A 370 15.81 49.68 -0.86
C ALA A 370 14.83 49.60 -2.05
N GLY A 371 13.54 49.58 -1.74
CA GLY A 371 12.44 49.56 -2.71
C GLY A 371 11.37 48.53 -2.34
N THR A 372 10.13 48.74 -2.80
CA THR A 372 9.04 47.78 -2.60
C THR A 372 9.15 46.67 -3.64
N THR A 373 9.13 45.40 -3.21
CA THR A 373 9.23 44.25 -4.11
C THR A 373 7.93 43.44 -4.15
N THR A 374 7.65 42.85 -5.30
CA THR A 374 6.55 41.90 -5.55
C THR A 374 7.10 40.55 -5.98
N THR A 375 6.33 39.48 -5.81
CA THR A 375 6.69 38.09 -6.17
C THR A 375 5.64 37.52 -7.10
N ASN A 376 6.03 36.64 -8.03
CA ASN A 376 5.11 35.99 -8.95
C ASN A 376 5.07 34.46 -8.78
N ASN A 377 6.18 33.86 -8.35
CA ASN A 377 6.35 32.43 -8.29
C ASN A 377 7.15 32.05 -7.04
N LEU A 378 6.45 31.49 -6.07
CA LEU A 378 7.03 31.04 -4.80
C LEU A 378 6.65 29.57 -4.57
N PHE A 379 7.66 28.72 -4.52
CA PHE A 379 7.54 27.33 -4.11
C PHE A 379 8.64 26.99 -3.11
N ARG A 380 8.25 26.62 -1.90
CA ARG A 380 9.16 26.43 -0.74
C ARG A 380 10.00 27.67 -0.45
N PHE A 381 9.47 28.84 -0.80
CA PHE A 381 10.00 30.15 -0.44
C PHE A 381 8.85 31.05 -0.01
N ARG A 382 9.16 31.99 0.89
CA ARG A 382 8.24 33.03 1.33
C ARG A 382 8.91 34.39 1.27
N ALA A 383 8.20 35.38 0.75
CA ALA A 383 8.63 36.77 0.83
C ALA A 383 8.37 37.34 2.24
N VAL A 384 9.36 38.00 2.83
CA VAL A 384 9.22 38.68 4.12
C VAL A 384 9.62 40.14 3.99
N GLY A 385 8.61 41.02 3.90
CA GLY A 385 8.84 42.42 3.58
C GLY A 385 9.41 42.57 2.17
N ASN A 386 10.34 43.51 1.99
CA ASN A 386 10.93 43.77 0.68
C ASN A 386 12.33 43.18 0.55
N ASN A 387 12.69 42.73 -0.65
CA ASN A 387 14.05 42.30 -0.97
C ASN A 387 14.55 41.23 0.04
N ARG A 388 13.70 40.25 0.37
CA ARG A 388 14.02 39.13 1.25
C ARG A 388 13.15 37.92 0.90
N LEU A 389 13.80 36.82 0.52
CA LEU A 389 13.17 35.51 0.41
C LEU A 389 13.69 34.59 1.49
N VAL A 390 12.78 33.96 2.23
CA VAL A 390 13.06 32.95 3.25
C VAL A 390 12.82 31.58 2.65
N TYR A 391 13.78 30.67 2.78
CA TYR A 391 13.62 29.28 2.35
C TYR A 391 12.76 28.50 3.34
N GLU A 392 11.75 27.80 2.83
CA GLU A 392 10.77 27.02 3.60
C GLU A 392 10.81 25.52 3.29
N GLY A 393 11.79 25.04 2.52
CA GLY A 393 11.94 23.60 2.30
C GLY A 393 12.39 22.86 3.56
N LYS A 394 12.56 21.54 3.47
CA LYS A 394 12.84 20.69 4.63
C LYS A 394 14.32 20.36 4.80
N ARG A 395 15.08 20.37 3.70
CA ARG A 395 16.51 20.01 3.69
C ARG A 395 17.38 21.19 3.30
N THR A 396 18.52 21.32 3.98
CA THR A 396 19.58 22.27 3.60
C THR A 396 20.12 21.93 2.23
N ARG A 397 20.18 22.89 1.32
CA ARG A 397 20.74 22.69 -0.03
C ARG A 397 21.35 23.96 -0.60
N TYR A 398 22.09 23.79 -1.69
CA TYR A 398 22.61 24.90 -2.48
C TYR A 398 21.57 25.37 -3.50
N PHE A 399 21.51 26.69 -3.66
CA PHE A 399 20.69 27.42 -4.61
C PHE A 399 21.57 28.27 -5.51
N THR A 400 21.17 28.41 -6.76
CA THR A 400 21.69 29.44 -7.65
C THR A 400 20.82 30.68 -7.55
N VAL A 401 21.44 31.82 -7.25
CA VAL A 401 20.81 33.13 -7.26
C VAL A 401 21.26 33.88 -8.51
N THR A 402 20.30 34.46 -9.22
CA THR A 402 20.58 35.36 -10.34
C THR A 402 19.75 36.62 -10.18
N ALA A 403 20.40 37.77 -10.23
CA ALA A 403 19.74 39.05 -10.18
C ALA A 403 20.20 39.99 -11.30
N SER A 404 19.29 40.80 -11.82
CA SER A 404 19.59 41.93 -12.70
C SER A 404 19.15 43.21 -12.02
N ILE A 405 20.08 44.16 -11.89
CA ILE A 405 19.86 45.43 -11.19
C ILE A 405 20.17 46.56 -12.16
N SER A 406 19.19 47.44 -12.40
CA SER A 406 19.39 48.69 -13.12
C SER A 406 19.37 49.85 -12.14
N PHE A 407 20.34 50.74 -12.26
CA PHE A 407 20.56 51.81 -11.30
C PHE A 407 21.15 53.05 -11.95
N ARG A 408 21.15 54.15 -11.19
CA ARG A 408 21.76 55.42 -11.56
C ARG A 408 22.64 55.92 -10.42
N GLY A 409 23.90 56.22 -10.74
CA GLY A 409 24.86 56.80 -9.80
C GLY A 409 24.57 58.29 -9.53
N VAL A 410 25.07 58.81 -8.40
CA VAL A 410 24.84 60.21 -7.97
C VAL A 410 26.13 61.03 -7.81
N ALA A 411 27.30 60.44 -8.06
CA ALA A 411 28.57 61.13 -8.04
C ALA A 411 29.55 60.50 -9.05
N ASN A 412 30.50 61.31 -9.52
CA ASN A 412 31.52 60.85 -10.45
C ASN A 412 32.49 59.88 -9.77
N ASN A 413 32.95 58.87 -10.51
CA ASN A 413 33.99 57.91 -10.11
C ASN A 413 33.63 57.09 -8.86
N ASP A 414 32.34 56.94 -8.53
CA ASP A 414 31.90 55.99 -7.51
C ASP A 414 32.11 54.56 -8.02
N VAL A 415 32.73 53.70 -7.21
CA VAL A 415 32.80 52.26 -7.47
C VAL A 415 31.78 51.57 -6.58
N LEU A 416 30.76 50.99 -7.21
CA LEU A 416 29.67 50.30 -6.52
C LEU A 416 29.82 48.79 -6.66
N LEU A 417 29.64 48.07 -5.56
CA LEU A 417 29.53 46.62 -5.51
C LEU A 417 28.07 46.24 -5.32
N PHE A 418 27.65 45.16 -5.98
CA PHE A 418 26.35 44.52 -5.79
C PHE A 418 26.55 43.03 -5.57
N TYR A 419 25.90 42.47 -4.55
CA TYR A 419 26.05 41.07 -4.18
C TYR A 419 24.78 40.52 -3.54
N VAL A 420 24.73 39.19 -3.48
CA VAL A 420 23.80 38.46 -2.62
C VAL A 420 24.26 38.60 -1.18
N ALA A 421 23.34 38.83 -0.26
CA ALA A 421 23.58 38.69 1.18
C ALA A 421 22.74 37.55 1.74
N LYS A 422 23.30 36.77 2.67
CA LYS A 422 22.64 35.66 3.34
C LYS A 422 22.45 35.99 4.83
N GLY A 423 21.27 35.75 5.37
CA GLY A 423 21.05 35.63 6.81
C GLY A 423 20.65 34.20 7.19
N ASN A 424 21.05 33.76 8.38
CA ASN A 424 20.60 32.48 8.91
C ASN A 424 19.24 32.64 9.62
N ASN A 425 18.55 31.53 9.83
CA ASN A 425 17.30 31.55 10.60
C ASN A 425 17.49 32.19 11.98
N GLY A 426 16.67 33.20 12.30
CA GLY A 426 16.77 34.01 13.52
C GLY A 426 17.58 35.30 13.36
N ASP A 427 18.38 35.44 12.31
CA ASP A 427 19.12 36.67 12.05
C ASP A 427 18.17 37.81 11.61
N VAL A 428 18.42 39.01 12.12
CA VAL A 428 17.70 40.21 11.67
C VAL A 428 18.33 40.78 10.39
N VAL A 429 19.64 40.65 10.25
CA VAL A 429 20.46 41.28 9.20
C VAL A 429 21.27 40.20 8.47
N ALA A 430 21.28 40.26 7.13
CA ALA A 430 22.11 39.39 6.30
C ALA A 430 23.57 39.86 6.25
N SER A 431 24.49 38.94 5.94
CA SER A 431 25.89 39.23 5.64
C SER A 431 26.17 39.07 4.14
N PRO A 432 26.93 39.98 3.52
CA PRO A 432 27.36 39.87 2.13
C PRO A 432 28.07 38.57 1.80
N LEU A 433 27.77 37.98 0.65
CA LEU A 433 28.56 36.93 0.02
C LEU A 433 29.49 37.58 -1.00
N LEU A 434 30.70 37.93 -0.55
CA LEU A 434 31.67 38.71 -1.34
C LEU A 434 32.05 38.02 -2.66
N GLU A 435 32.01 36.70 -2.70
CA GLU A 435 32.24 35.89 -3.90
C GLU A 435 31.19 36.09 -5.00
N THR A 436 30.03 36.69 -4.67
CA THR A 436 28.97 37.02 -5.63
C THR A 436 29.08 38.47 -6.14
N ALA A 437 30.04 39.24 -5.63
CA ALA A 437 30.11 40.67 -5.88
C ALA A 437 30.39 41.00 -7.35
N THR A 438 29.60 41.93 -7.89
CA THR A 438 29.82 42.54 -9.20
C THR A 438 30.06 44.02 -9.02
N ALA A 439 31.18 44.51 -9.54
CA ALA A 439 31.56 45.91 -9.45
C ALA A 439 31.14 46.70 -10.69
N ARG A 440 30.75 47.96 -10.50
CA ARG A 440 30.55 48.93 -11.58
C ARG A 440 31.03 50.30 -11.14
N GLU A 441 31.89 50.89 -11.96
CA GLU A 441 32.30 52.29 -11.84
C GLU A 441 31.24 53.21 -12.51
N ILE A 442 30.94 54.31 -11.83
CA ILE A 442 30.11 55.41 -12.31
C ILE A 442 31.01 56.41 -13.02
N GLY A 443 30.94 56.46 -14.37
CA GLY A 443 31.81 57.33 -15.16
C GLY A 443 31.49 58.83 -15.02
N GLY A 444 30.26 59.15 -14.63
CA GLY A 444 29.80 60.52 -14.41
C GLY A 444 28.52 60.58 -13.59
N ASN A 445 28.21 61.73 -13.02
CA ASN A 445 27.01 61.94 -12.23
C ASN A 445 25.77 61.66 -13.09
N PHE A 446 24.82 60.94 -12.52
CA PHE A 446 23.64 60.42 -13.21
C PHE A 446 23.92 59.38 -14.30
N ASP A 447 25.11 58.77 -14.35
CA ASP A 447 25.38 57.61 -15.20
C ASP A 447 24.42 56.46 -14.85
N ILE A 448 23.86 55.82 -15.87
CA ILE A 448 22.90 54.73 -15.75
C ILE A 448 23.64 53.43 -16.06
N GLY A 449 23.60 52.52 -15.10
CA GLY A 449 24.23 51.22 -15.18
C GLY A 449 23.23 50.10 -15.03
N ALA A 450 23.61 48.92 -15.52
CA ALA A 450 23.00 47.67 -15.15
C ALA A 450 24.09 46.66 -14.80
N VAL A 451 23.84 45.84 -13.80
CA VAL A 451 24.71 44.72 -13.41
C VAL A 451 23.90 43.45 -13.32
N ALA A 452 24.55 42.33 -13.61
CA ALA A 452 24.05 41.00 -13.29
C ALA A 452 24.84 40.46 -12.10
N VAL A 453 24.15 39.98 -11.08
CA VAL A 453 24.74 39.32 -9.91
C VAL A 453 24.38 37.84 -10.00
N VAL A 454 25.39 36.96 -10.01
CA VAL A 454 25.20 35.51 -10.04
C VAL A 454 26.01 34.90 -8.92
N GLY A 455 25.39 34.00 -8.17
CA GLY A 455 26.03 33.37 -7.03
C GLY A 455 25.39 32.06 -6.63
N THR A 456 26.11 31.29 -5.83
CA THR A 456 25.60 30.09 -5.20
C THR A 456 25.53 30.30 -3.70
N VAL A 457 24.41 29.93 -3.07
CA VAL A 457 24.21 30.08 -1.63
C VAL A 457 23.63 28.80 -1.04
N GLN A 458 24.16 28.38 0.11
CA GLN A 458 23.58 27.28 0.88
C GLN A 458 22.55 27.84 1.85
N LEU A 459 21.31 27.36 1.78
CA LEU A 459 20.23 27.75 2.69
C LEU A 459 19.74 26.54 3.48
N ALA A 460 19.71 26.66 4.79
CA ALA A 460 18.94 25.80 5.69
C ALA A 460 17.50 26.33 5.82
N PRO A 461 16.52 25.49 6.23
CA PRO A 461 15.15 25.96 6.45
C PRO A 461 15.12 27.18 7.40
N GLY A 462 14.47 28.26 6.94
CA GLY A 462 14.41 29.55 7.64
C GLY A 462 15.54 30.53 7.33
N ASP A 463 16.61 30.11 6.66
CA ASP A 463 17.62 31.03 6.12
C ASP A 463 17.02 31.90 5.02
N PHE A 464 17.62 33.06 4.76
CA PHE A 464 17.11 34.01 3.79
C PHE A 464 18.19 34.69 2.96
N VAL A 465 17.77 35.19 1.79
CA VAL A 465 18.62 35.93 0.86
C VAL A 465 18.06 37.30 0.53
N GLU A 466 18.96 38.24 0.30
CA GLU A 466 18.66 39.65 -0.05
C GLU A 466 19.68 40.14 -1.09
N MET A 467 19.33 41.17 -1.87
CA MET A 467 20.31 41.92 -2.67
C MET A 467 20.84 43.12 -1.90
N TRP A 468 22.15 43.27 -1.86
CA TRP A 468 22.84 44.34 -1.15
C TRP A 468 23.77 45.10 -2.10
N THR A 469 24.09 46.32 -1.73
CA THR A 469 25.03 47.19 -2.44
C THR A 469 25.96 47.89 -1.47
N GLU A 470 27.14 48.23 -1.95
CA GLU A 470 28.18 48.91 -1.19
C GLU A 470 28.90 49.90 -2.08
N ARG A 471 29.27 51.05 -1.50
CA ARG A 471 30.20 51.97 -2.13
C ARG A 471 31.61 51.60 -1.69
N ASP A 472 32.37 50.98 -2.59
CA ASP A 472 33.77 50.62 -2.34
C ASP A 472 34.64 51.88 -2.23
N SER A 473 34.51 52.77 -3.22
CA SER A 473 35.19 54.07 -3.26
C SER A 473 34.32 55.15 -3.91
N GLY A 474 34.69 56.42 -3.70
CA GLY A 474 33.96 57.59 -4.21
C GLY A 474 33.30 58.42 -3.10
N SER A 475 32.33 59.27 -3.49
CA SER A 475 31.73 60.28 -2.61
C SER A 475 30.19 60.32 -2.63
N GLY A 476 29.53 59.59 -3.54
CA GLY A 476 28.08 59.58 -3.62
C GLY A 476 27.43 58.98 -2.38
N THR A 477 26.42 59.64 -1.84
CA THR A 477 25.75 59.21 -0.58
C THR A 477 24.63 58.21 -0.80
N SER A 478 24.29 57.90 -2.05
CA SER A 478 23.23 56.94 -2.39
C SER A 478 23.40 56.37 -3.79
N VAL A 479 22.67 55.31 -4.08
CA VAL A 479 22.43 54.83 -5.44
C VAL A 479 20.92 54.78 -5.69
N PHE A 480 20.52 55.20 -6.87
CA PHE A 480 19.12 55.16 -7.28
C PHE A 480 18.81 53.87 -8.03
N ILE A 481 17.95 53.03 -7.48
CA ILE A 481 17.56 51.74 -8.06
C ILE A 481 16.31 51.92 -8.91
N ALA A 482 16.44 51.67 -10.22
CA ALA A 482 15.35 51.81 -11.18
C ALA A 482 14.58 50.48 -11.37
N SER A 483 15.29 49.35 -11.31
CA SER A 483 14.67 48.03 -11.31
C SER A 483 15.59 46.98 -10.70
N LEU A 484 15.01 45.94 -10.10
CA LEU A 484 15.71 44.75 -9.64
C LEU A 484 14.82 43.55 -9.94
N ASN A 485 15.37 42.51 -10.55
CA ASN A 485 14.74 41.21 -10.74
C ASN A 485 15.67 40.16 -10.16
N MET A 486 15.23 39.40 -9.16
CA MET A 486 15.99 38.31 -8.55
C MET A 486 15.21 37.00 -8.67
N VAL A 487 15.91 35.94 -9.05
CA VAL A 487 15.39 34.57 -9.07
C VAL A 487 16.36 33.65 -8.34
N ILE A 488 15.83 32.74 -7.54
CA ILE A 488 16.57 31.69 -6.81
C ILE A 488 15.98 30.31 -7.12
N ARG A 489 16.83 29.29 -7.35
CA ARG A 489 16.45 27.89 -7.65
C ARG A 489 17.50 26.85 -7.26
#